data_AF-A0A0G1WK80-F1
#
_entry.id   AF-A0A0G1WK80-F1
#
_cell.length_a   1.000
_cell.length_b   1.000
_cell.length_c   1.000
_cell.angle_alpha   90.00
_cell.angle_beta   90.00
_cell.angle_gamma   90.00
#
_symmetry.space_group_name_H-M   'P 1'
#
loop_
_entity.id
_entity.type
_entity.pdbx_description
1 polymer ?
#
loop_
_entity_poly.entity_id
_entity_poly.type
_entity_poly.pdbx_seq_one_letter_code
_entity_poly.pdbx_strand_id
1 'polypeptide(L)' 'MTTRQELKQHAAAFFKKHRSVLCPAFPKEKIAFNSKGLSHVFYKGAGKVSARSVQESEVRVNLLPHALKILKRMPLPQE' A
#
# COMPACT_ATOMS: atom_id res chain seq x y z
N MET A 1 5.96 -1.52 21.94
CA MET A 1 6.56 -1.59 20.58
C MET A 1 5.61 -2.39 19.71
N THR A 2 5.21 -1.86 18.56
CA THR A 2 4.30 -2.55 17.62
C THR A 2 4.98 -3.81 17.06
N THR A 3 4.32 -4.95 17.18
CA THR A 3 4.84 -6.22 16.67
C THR A 3 4.64 -6.31 15.16
N ARG A 4 5.47 -7.12 14.50
CA ARG A 4 5.33 -7.38 13.06
C ARG A 4 3.98 -8.00 12.70
N GLN A 5 3.38 -8.75 13.62
CA GLN A 5 2.07 -9.38 13.44
C GLN A 5 0.96 -8.33 13.42
N GLU A 6 0.97 -7.38 14.36
CA GLU A 6 0.02 -6.26 14.40
C GLU A 6 0.13 -5.38 13.16
N LEU A 7 1.35 -5.07 12.70
CA LEU A 7 1.55 -4.32 11.46
C LEU A 7 0.94 -5.03 10.24
N LYS A 8 1.10 -6.36 10.15
CA LYS A 8 0.48 -7.16 9.08
C LYS A 8 -1.04 -7.11 9.14
N GLN A 9 -1.64 -7.19 10.32
CA GLN A 9 -3.09 -7.10 10.49
C GLN A 9 -3.61 -5.72 10.10
N HIS A 10 -2.92 -4.65 10.53
CA HIS A 10 -3.31 -3.28 10.21
C HIS A 10 -3.25 -3.00 8.70
N ALA A 11 -2.16 -3.43 8.06
CA ALA A 11 -2.02 -3.32 6.61
C ALA A 11 -3.05 -4.18 5.86
N ALA A 12 -3.33 -5.40 6.32
CA ALA A 12 -4.37 -6.24 5.74
C ALA A 12 -5.76 -5.60 5.85
N ALA A 13 -6.09 -5.00 7.00
CA ALA A 13 -7.33 -4.26 7.20
C ALA A 13 -7.44 -3.06 6.25
N PHE A 14 -6.35 -2.31 6.06
CA PHE A 14 -6.29 -1.21 5.10
C PHE A 14 -6.60 -1.68 3.67
N PHE A 15 -5.92 -2.73 3.19
CA PHE A 15 -6.12 -3.28 1.85
C PHE A 15 -7.52 -3.90 1.68
N LYS A 16 -8.09 -4.51 2.73
CA LYS A 16 -9.46 -5.04 2.70
C LYS A 16 -10.50 -3.92 2.61
N LYS A 17 -10.30 -2.83 3.34
CA LYS A 17 -11.16 -1.64 3.32
C LYS A 17 -11.06 -0.88 2.00
N HIS A 18 -9.85 -0.74 1.48
CA HIS A 18 -9.54 -0.03 0.24
C HIS A 18 -9.13 -1.04 -0.82
N ARG A 19 -10.11 -1.66 -1.49
CA ARG A 19 -9.87 -2.70 -2.51
C ARG A 19 -9.25 -2.17 -3.81
N SER A 20 -9.54 -0.92 -4.15
CA SER A 20 -9.00 -0.27 -5.34
C SER A 20 -9.00 1.24 -5.20
N VAL A 21 -8.23 1.90 -6.04
CA VAL A 21 -8.23 3.36 -6.27
C VAL A 21 -8.19 3.62 -7.77
N LEU A 22 -8.73 4.76 -8.21
CA LEU A 22 -8.56 5.20 -9.59
C LEU A 22 -7.07 5.39 -9.90
N CYS A 23 -6.62 4.98 -11.08
CA CYS A 23 -5.28 5.29 -11.52
C CYS A 23 -5.21 6.78 -11.87
N PRO A 24 -4.34 7.57 -11.23
CA PRO A 24 -4.23 8.98 -11.57
C PRO A 24 -3.63 9.18 -12.96
N ALA A 25 -2.86 8.23 -13.51
CA ALA A 25 -2.30 8.34 -14.87
C ALA A 25 -3.27 7.86 -15.96
N PHE A 26 -4.20 6.96 -15.62
CA PHE A 26 -5.14 6.35 -16.55
C PHE A 26 -6.55 6.45 -15.96
N PRO A 27 -7.31 7.53 -16.24
CA PRO A 27 -8.56 7.84 -15.55
C PRO A 27 -9.65 6.76 -15.66
N LYS A 28 -9.57 5.92 -16.69
CA LYS A 28 -10.50 4.80 -16.94
C LYS A 28 -10.07 3.51 -16.23
N GLU A 29 -8.90 3.48 -15.61
CA GLU A 29 -8.34 2.31 -14.95
C GLU A 29 -8.38 2.40 -13.43
N LYS A 30 -8.45 1.23 -12.79
CA LYS A 30 -8.38 1.09 -11.33
C LYS A 30 -7.15 0.30 -10.94
N ILE A 31 -6.39 0.84 -10.00
CA ILE A 31 -5.30 0.14 -9.33
C ILE A 31 -5.92 -0.72 -8.23
N ALA A 32 -5.87 -2.04 -8.38
CA ALA A 32 -6.33 -2.97 -7.37
C ALA A 32 -5.27 -3.16 -6.27
N PHE A 33 -5.68 -2.96 -5.02
CA PHE A 33 -4.86 -3.24 -3.86
C PHE A 33 -4.98 -4.71 -3.50
N ASN A 34 -4.01 -5.52 -3.94
CA ASN A 34 -4.00 -6.97 -3.75
C ASN A 34 -2.94 -7.43 -2.73
N SER A 35 -2.90 -8.74 -2.48
CA SER A 35 -1.93 -9.39 -1.57
C SER A 35 -0.46 -9.19 -1.99
N LYS A 36 -0.20 -8.89 -3.28
CA LYS A 36 1.15 -8.53 -3.74
C LYS A 36 1.52 -7.14 -3.22
N GLY A 37 0.63 -6.16 -3.31
CA GLY A 37 0.84 -4.82 -2.74
C GLY A 37 1.15 -4.86 -1.24
N LEU A 38 0.43 -5.70 -0.48
CA LEU A 38 0.72 -5.94 0.94
C LEU A 38 2.12 -6.54 1.16
N SER A 39 2.53 -7.47 0.30
CA SER A 39 3.87 -8.06 0.36
C SER A 39 4.97 -7.02 0.14
N HIS A 40 4.74 -6.06 -0.76
CA HIS A 40 5.63 -4.92 -0.99
C HIS A 40 5.69 -3.92 0.17
N VAL A 41 4.93 -4.10 1.26
CA VAL A 41 5.09 -3.34 2.50
C VAL A 41 6.13 -4.02 3.41
N PHE A 42 6.18 -5.35 3.45
CA PHE A 42 6.97 -6.11 4.43
C PHE A 42 8.24 -6.76 3.88
N TYR A 43 8.38 -6.86 2.55
CA TYR A 43 9.49 -7.57 1.91
C TYR A 43 10.10 -6.76 0.75
N LYS A 44 11.38 -6.99 0.51
CA LYS A 44 12.14 -6.44 -0.61
C LYS A 44 12.10 -7.42 -1.79
N GLY A 45 11.68 -6.95 -2.97
CA GLY A 45 11.74 -7.69 -4.23
C GLY A 45 10.61 -8.71 -4.47
N ALA A 46 10.58 -9.24 -5.70
CA ALA A 46 9.54 -10.15 -6.20
C ALA A 46 9.52 -11.53 -5.50
N GLY A 47 10.63 -11.94 -4.88
CA GLY A 47 10.77 -13.25 -4.20
C GLY A 47 10.59 -13.22 -2.68
N LYS A 48 10.20 -12.08 -2.08
CA LYS A 48 10.13 -11.89 -0.61
C LYS A 48 11.42 -12.25 0.15
N VAL A 49 12.56 -12.24 -0.54
CA VAL A 49 13.84 -12.82 -0.09
C VAL A 49 14.36 -12.15 1.17
N SER A 50 14.21 -10.83 1.26
CA SER A 50 14.63 -10.05 2.42
C SER A 50 13.43 -9.35 3.06
N ALA A 51 13.19 -9.68 4.33
CA ALA A 51 12.26 -8.96 5.17
C ALA A 51 12.75 -7.53 5.43
N ARG A 52 11.84 -6.56 5.41
CA ARG A 52 12.12 -5.22 5.93
C ARG A 52 12.20 -5.25 7.46
N SER A 53 12.90 -4.26 8.02
CA SER A 53 12.90 -4.05 9.46
C SER A 53 11.49 -3.70 9.95
N VAL A 54 11.24 -3.89 11.25
CA VAL A 54 9.96 -3.55 11.87
C VAL A 54 9.68 -2.05 11.73
N GLN A 55 10.69 -1.21 12.00
CA GLN A 55 10.60 0.24 11.85
C GLN A 55 10.26 0.67 10.42
N GLU A 56 10.92 0.10 9.40
CA GLU A 56 10.62 0.44 8.00
C GLU A 56 9.21 0.00 7.62
N SER A 57 8.78 -1.17 8.11
CA SER A 57 7.42 -1.67 7.89
C SER A 57 6.38 -0.77 8.55
N GLU A 58 6.62 -0.32 9.77
CA GLU A 58 5.74 0.57 10.53
C GLU A 58 5.54 1.91 9.81
N VAL A 59 6.64 2.55 9.40
CA VAL A 59 6.58 3.79 8.61
C VAL A 59 5.75 3.59 7.34
N ARG A 60 6.00 2.52 6.58
CA ARG A 60 5.24 2.24 5.35
C ARG A 60 3.76 2.01 5.59
N VAL A 61 3.39 1.26 6.64
CA VAL A 61 1.97 1.04 7.00
C VAL A 61 1.30 2.35 7.35
N ASN A 62 1.96 3.20 8.13
CA ASN A 62 1.43 4.51 8.54
C ASN A 62 1.29 5.49 7.35
N LEU A 63 2.09 5.32 6.29
CA LEU A 63 2.01 6.13 5.08
C LEU A 63 0.90 5.68 4.12
N LEU A 64 0.34 4.47 4.24
CA LEU A 64 -0.71 3.96 3.33
C LEU A 64 -1.93 4.90 3.19
N PRO A 65 -2.52 5.44 4.28
CA PRO A 65 -3.64 6.37 4.17
C PRO A 65 -3.26 7.67 3.46
N HIS A 66 -2.03 8.15 3.63
CA HIS A 66 -1.54 9.36 2.97
C HIS A 66 -1.29 9.13 1.49
N ALA A 67 -0.69 8.00 1.11
CA ALA A 67 -0.55 7.60 -0.29
C ALA A 67 -1.90 7.59 -1.00
N LEU A 68 -2.93 7.03 -0.38
CA LEU A 68 -4.28 7.03 -0.94
C LEU A 68 -4.87 8.44 -1.08
N LYS A 69 -4.66 9.31 -0.10
CA LYS A 69 -5.09 10.73 -0.17
C LYS A 69 -4.41 11.46 -1.33
N ILE A 70 -3.12 11.23 -1.54
CA ILE A 70 -2.36 11.81 -2.65
C ILE A 70 -2.92 11.32 -3.98
N LEU A 71 -3.09 10.00 -4.15
CA LEU A 71 -3.64 9.42 -5.39
C LEU A 71 -5.02 9.98 -5.74
N LYS A 72 -5.87 10.25 -4.74
CA LYS A 72 -7.19 10.86 -4.94
C LYS A 72 -7.17 12.35 -5.29
N ARG A 73 -6.08 13.05 -4.97
CA ARG A 73 -5.91 14.50 -5.19
C ARG A 73 -5.10 14.81 -6.44
N MET A 74 -4.41 13.83 -7.01
CA MET A 74 -3.67 14.03 -8.24
C MET A 74 -4.64 14.48 -9.34
N PRO A 75 -4.31 15.57 -10.06
CA PRO A 75 -5.09 15.96 -11.23
C PRO A 75 -5.04 14.79 -12.22
N LEU A 76 -6.20 14.39 -12.71
CA LEU A 76 -6.28 13.45 -13.81
C LEU A 76 -5.64 14.15 -15.02
N PRO A 77 -4.64 13.54 -15.69
CA PRO A 77 -4.18 14.05 -16.96
C PRO A 77 -5.40 14.09 -17.87
N GLN A 78 -5.74 15.30 -18.30
CA GLN A 78 -6.72 15.49 -19.36
C GLN A 78 -6.04 15.02 -20.64
N GLU A 79 -6.62 14.00 -21.27
CA GLU A 79 -6.24 13.56 -22.63
C GLU A 79 -6.38 14.73 -23.62
#